data_AF-A0A166CXI6-F1
#
_entry.id   AF-A0A166CXI6-F1
#
_cell.length_a   1.000
_cell.length_b   1.000
_cell.length_c   1.000
_cell.angle_alpha   90.00
_cell.angle_beta   90.00
_cell.angle_gamma   90.00
#
_symmetry.space_group_name_H-M   'P 1'
#
loop_
_entity.id
_entity.type
_entity.pdbx_description
1 polymer ?
#
loop_
_entity_poly.entity_id
_entity_poly.type
_entity_poly.pdbx_seq_one_letter_code
_entity_poly.pdbx_strand_id
1 'polypeptide(L)'
;MPITRAASSNSVANGGAGSSNRKKKAPAKPPAGEVIVISDTEEEDIKPVINHKSKKRTISQQAVPSSGSSKRARTSTATDFSGIEVLEPPEDSPEVKEWKSRAQAAEHARRISEKSAEERVRRHKSAEQSLKAESEGLRKENKELREKETRMAARADKAEKALAKAATSGSGDGVDMEALEESVSCEICQEKMWQPWMLSECGHVYCQKCLTDWFGTTHAKHLEAHPGYDVNHAPPLTPAQLARLPAGIQPFLAMHGANGHPRVPYSCPTCRADITRKPSEAFVVKTIVQLIADKTGEKNPHPPPPAAAPARRSRSGKAKAPVPPSGPWDGFFGRA
;
A
#
# COMPACT_ATOMS: atom_id res chain seq x y z
N MET A 1 -1.37 -28.11 -66.40
CA MET A 1 -1.51 -29.51 -65.92
C MET A 1 -2.46 -29.51 -64.73
N PRO A 2 -3.61 -30.18 -64.79
CA PRO A 2 -4.57 -30.17 -63.69
C PRO A 2 -4.16 -31.18 -62.60
N ILE A 3 -4.07 -30.72 -61.35
CA ILE A 3 -3.80 -31.56 -60.18
C ILE A 3 -5.15 -31.92 -59.55
N THR A 4 -5.53 -33.18 -59.68
CA THR A 4 -6.66 -33.82 -59.01
C THR A 4 -6.39 -33.95 -57.51
N ARG A 5 -7.23 -33.34 -56.65
CA ARG A 5 -7.24 -33.58 -55.21
C ARG A 5 -8.22 -34.72 -54.89
N ALA A 6 -7.68 -35.84 -54.43
CA ALA A 6 -8.45 -36.95 -53.88
C ALA A 6 -8.97 -36.59 -52.48
N ALA A 7 -10.26 -36.85 -52.26
CA ALA A 7 -10.90 -36.80 -50.95
C ALA A 7 -10.63 -38.13 -50.22
N SER A 8 -10.09 -38.04 -49.00
CA SER A 8 -10.04 -39.17 -48.05
C SER A 8 -10.90 -38.84 -46.85
N SER A 9 -12.10 -39.40 -46.87
CA SER A 9 -13.01 -39.58 -45.75
C SER A 9 -12.44 -40.65 -44.80
N ASN A 10 -12.11 -40.27 -43.57
CA ASN A 10 -11.91 -41.21 -42.47
C ASN A 10 -12.96 -40.95 -41.40
N SER A 11 -14.02 -41.75 -41.48
CA SER A 11 -15.01 -42.00 -40.45
C SER A 11 -14.41 -42.95 -39.40
N VAL A 12 -14.18 -42.46 -38.19
CA VAL A 12 -13.96 -43.33 -37.01
C VAL A 12 -15.06 -43.04 -36.01
N ALA A 13 -16.04 -43.94 -36.02
CA ALA A 13 -16.94 -44.15 -34.91
C ALA A 13 -16.14 -44.69 -33.72
N ASN A 14 -16.33 -44.13 -32.53
CA ASN A 14 -16.21 -44.93 -31.33
C ASN A 14 -17.15 -44.41 -30.23
N GLY A 15 -18.07 -45.30 -29.86
CA GLY A 15 -19.03 -45.10 -28.79
C GLY A 15 -18.40 -45.24 -27.40
N GLY A 16 -19.10 -44.72 -26.42
CA GLY A 16 -18.71 -44.81 -25.02
C GLY A 16 -19.68 -44.08 -24.11
N ALA A 17 -20.94 -44.53 -24.11
CA ALA A 17 -21.96 -44.05 -23.19
C ALA A 17 -21.63 -44.52 -21.75
N GLY A 18 -21.04 -43.62 -20.96
CA GLY A 18 -20.84 -43.78 -19.51
C GLY A 18 -21.81 -42.92 -18.72
N SER A 19 -23.05 -43.38 -18.57
CA SER A 19 -24.09 -42.71 -17.76
C SER A 19 -23.76 -42.85 -16.27
N SER A 20 -23.09 -41.85 -15.69
CA SER A 20 -22.82 -41.78 -14.26
C SER A 20 -23.94 -41.03 -13.55
N ASN A 21 -24.86 -41.79 -12.95
CA ASN A 21 -25.89 -41.33 -12.01
C ASN A 21 -25.24 -40.66 -10.78
N ARG A 22 -24.99 -39.34 -10.84
CA ARG A 22 -24.68 -38.54 -9.65
C ARG A 22 -25.99 -38.17 -8.94
N LYS A 23 -26.22 -38.84 -7.80
CA LYS A 23 -27.17 -38.44 -6.75
C LYS A 23 -27.12 -36.93 -6.53
N LYS A 24 -28.18 -36.22 -6.89
CA LYS A 24 -28.43 -34.82 -6.53
C LYS A 24 -28.54 -34.73 -5.00
N LYS A 25 -27.48 -34.25 -4.36
CA LYS A 25 -27.49 -33.86 -2.94
C LYS A 25 -28.15 -32.47 -2.88
N ALA A 26 -29.22 -32.35 -2.11
CA ALA A 26 -29.95 -31.10 -1.91
C ALA A 26 -29.02 -29.98 -1.41
N PRO A 27 -29.25 -28.71 -1.80
CA PRO A 27 -28.48 -27.59 -1.29
C PRO A 27 -28.74 -27.40 0.20
N ALA A 28 -27.66 -27.30 0.96
CA ALA A 28 -27.69 -26.97 2.38
C ALA A 28 -28.29 -25.57 2.56
N LYS A 29 -29.28 -25.49 3.46
CA LYS A 29 -29.91 -24.26 3.94
C LYS A 29 -28.83 -23.32 4.49
N PRO A 30 -28.73 -22.05 4.05
CA PRO A 30 -27.82 -21.10 4.66
C PRO A 30 -28.22 -20.85 6.12
N PRO A 31 -27.25 -20.70 7.05
CA PRO A 31 -27.56 -20.30 8.41
C PRO A 31 -28.23 -18.92 8.38
N ALA A 32 -29.26 -18.77 9.21
CA ALA A 32 -30.03 -17.54 9.35
C ALA A 32 -29.08 -16.37 9.55
N GLY A 33 -29.05 -15.46 8.58
CA GLY A 33 -28.39 -14.17 8.71
C GLY A 33 -29.06 -13.40 9.84
N GLU A 34 -28.28 -13.06 10.84
CA GLU A 34 -28.63 -12.14 11.90
C GLU A 34 -28.90 -10.78 11.24
N VAL A 35 -30.18 -10.43 11.11
CA VAL A 35 -30.64 -9.13 10.62
C VAL A 35 -30.38 -8.14 11.76
N ILE A 36 -29.29 -7.39 11.65
CA ILE A 36 -29.08 -6.22 12.50
C ILE A 36 -30.03 -5.14 12.00
N VAL A 37 -31.20 -5.04 12.66
CA VAL A 37 -32.10 -3.90 12.54
C VAL A 37 -31.40 -2.73 13.20
N ILE A 38 -30.81 -1.85 12.39
CA ILE A 38 -30.41 -0.52 12.85
C ILE A 38 -31.69 0.31 12.80
N SER A 39 -32.38 0.39 13.94
CA SER A 39 -33.44 1.35 14.15
C SER A 39 -32.83 2.76 14.08
N ASP A 40 -33.22 3.53 13.07
CA ASP A 40 -33.11 4.98 13.06
C ASP A 40 -33.77 5.49 14.35
N THR A 41 -32.93 5.91 15.29
CA THR A 41 -33.36 6.55 16.54
C THR A 41 -32.71 7.92 16.57
N GLU A 42 -33.57 8.90 16.79
CA GLU A 42 -33.41 10.32 16.52
C GLU A 42 -32.28 10.97 17.34
N GLU A 43 -31.76 12.06 16.80
CA GLU A 43 -30.63 12.86 17.27
C GLU A 43 -30.75 13.28 18.74
N GLU A 44 -29.92 12.69 19.61
CA GLU A 44 -29.61 13.24 20.94
C GLU A 44 -28.11 13.59 20.99
N ASP A 45 -27.82 14.82 21.39
CA ASP A 45 -26.50 15.46 21.54
C ASP A 45 -25.44 14.59 22.23
N ILE A 46 -24.63 13.88 21.45
CA ILE A 46 -23.45 13.17 21.97
C ILE A 46 -22.30 14.16 22.15
N LYS A 47 -22.09 14.57 23.41
CA LYS A 47 -20.85 15.24 23.85
C LYS A 47 -19.65 14.32 23.57
N PRO A 48 -18.55 14.84 23.00
CA PRO A 48 -17.41 14.00 22.64
C PRO A 48 -16.67 13.51 23.90
N VAL A 49 -16.76 12.19 24.15
CA VAL A 49 -15.88 11.48 25.08
C VAL A 49 -14.55 11.25 24.38
N ILE A 50 -13.59 12.13 24.64
CA ILE A 50 -12.21 12.03 24.17
C ILE A 50 -11.53 10.88 24.92
N ASN A 51 -11.38 9.73 24.28
CA ASN A 51 -10.66 8.58 24.82
C ASN A 51 -9.29 8.45 24.11
N HIS A 52 -8.32 9.27 24.49
CA HIS A 52 -6.93 9.12 24.07
C HIS A 52 -6.19 8.13 24.98
N LYS A 53 -6.16 6.85 24.60
CA LYS A 53 -5.16 5.89 25.11
C LYS A 53 -3.86 6.02 24.31
N SER A 54 -3.09 7.07 24.58
CA SER A 54 -1.70 7.17 24.14
C SER A 54 -0.78 6.59 25.22
N LYS A 55 -0.19 5.43 24.94
CA LYS A 55 0.88 4.83 25.75
C LYS A 55 2.10 5.78 25.76
N LYS A 56 2.22 6.60 26.81
CA LYS A 56 3.43 7.37 27.11
C LYS A 56 4.49 6.43 27.71
N ARG A 57 5.63 6.32 27.03
CA ARG A 57 6.88 5.84 27.61
C ARG A 57 7.27 6.74 28.78
N THR A 58 7.53 6.11 29.91
CA THR A 58 8.07 6.64 31.15
C THR A 58 9.47 7.23 30.92
N ILE A 59 9.61 8.55 31.08
CA ILE A 59 10.89 9.18 31.41
C ILE A 59 10.79 9.56 32.89
N SER A 60 11.65 8.91 33.67
CA SER A 60 11.90 9.20 35.07
C SER A 60 12.42 10.63 35.20
N GLN A 61 11.66 11.49 35.88
CA GLN A 61 12.21 12.70 36.48
C GLN A 61 11.81 12.75 37.95
N GLN A 62 12.84 13.03 38.74
CA GLN A 62 12.92 12.97 40.18
C GLN A 62 11.85 13.84 40.85
N ALA A 63 11.21 13.24 41.85
CA ALA A 63 10.40 13.94 42.83
C ALA A 63 11.29 14.86 43.68
N VAL A 64 10.99 16.15 43.70
CA VAL A 64 11.42 17.09 44.74
C VAL A 64 10.50 16.95 45.96
N PRO A 65 11.03 16.93 47.19
CA PRO A 65 10.23 16.71 48.38
C PRO A 65 9.38 17.95 48.70
N SER A 66 8.06 17.74 48.74
CA SER A 66 7.10 18.63 49.40
C SER A 66 7.39 18.64 50.90
N SER A 67 8.07 19.69 51.38
CA SER A 67 8.24 19.95 52.81
C SER A 67 6.88 20.37 53.39
N GLY A 68 6.28 19.47 54.15
CA GLY A 68 5.11 19.75 54.97
C GLY A 68 5.39 20.88 55.95
N SER A 69 4.74 22.02 55.75
CA SER A 69 4.80 23.13 56.71
C SER A 69 3.77 22.88 57.81
N SER A 70 4.31 22.42 58.93
CA SER A 70 3.67 22.22 60.23
C SER A 70 2.84 23.42 60.66
N LYS A 71 1.53 23.21 60.86
CA LYS A 71 0.66 24.12 61.60
C LYS A 71 1.05 24.07 63.08
N ARG A 72 2.03 24.88 63.50
CA ARG A 72 2.19 25.22 64.92
C ARG A 72 1.23 26.34 65.27
N ALA A 73 0.17 25.97 66.00
CA ALA A 73 -0.62 26.90 66.78
C ALA A 73 0.32 27.66 67.73
N ARG A 74 0.44 28.97 67.51
CA ARG A 74 1.16 29.87 68.42
C ARG A 74 0.14 30.39 69.42
N THR A 75 0.18 29.84 70.62
CA THR A 75 -0.50 30.34 71.81
C THR A 75 -0.02 31.77 72.09
N SER A 76 -0.94 32.71 72.05
CA SER A 76 -0.74 34.10 72.44
C SER A 76 -0.74 34.18 73.97
N THR A 77 0.44 34.13 74.59
CA THR A 77 0.63 34.62 75.96
C THR A 77 0.78 36.14 75.88
N ALA A 78 -0.31 36.86 76.12
CA ALA A 78 -0.29 38.28 76.41
C ALA A 78 0.28 38.46 77.83
N THR A 79 1.59 38.72 77.91
CA THR A 79 2.20 39.27 79.13
C THR A 79 2.08 40.78 79.05
N ASP A 80 1.23 41.30 79.94
CA ASP A 80 1.04 42.70 80.27
C ASP A 80 2.35 43.24 80.89
N PHE A 81 3.18 43.90 80.08
CA PHE A 81 4.41 44.55 80.53
C PHE A 81 4.15 46.06 80.55
N SER A 82 3.50 46.50 81.62
CA SER A 82 3.33 47.91 81.96
C SER A 82 4.63 48.43 82.58
N GLY A 83 5.18 49.53 82.02
CA GLY A 83 6.21 50.33 82.69
C GLY A 83 7.65 50.16 82.20
N ILE A 84 7.89 50.19 80.88
CA ILE A 84 9.20 50.61 80.36
C ILE A 84 9.04 52.05 79.88
N GLU A 85 9.62 52.97 80.64
CA GLU A 85 9.83 54.35 80.25
C GLU A 85 10.78 54.35 79.04
N VAL A 86 10.25 54.68 77.86
CA VAL A 86 11.00 54.74 76.60
C VAL A 86 11.94 55.93 76.69
N LEU A 87 13.18 55.70 77.14
CA LEU A 87 14.27 56.63 76.86
C LEU A 87 14.46 56.66 75.35
N GLU A 88 14.19 57.81 74.74
CA GLU A 88 14.47 58.07 73.33
C GLU A 88 15.98 57.89 73.10
N PRO A 89 16.40 56.90 72.27
CA PRO A 89 17.81 56.69 72.01
C PRO A 89 18.38 57.95 71.33
N PRO A 90 19.58 58.40 71.73
CA PRO A 90 20.20 59.59 71.15
C PRO A 90 20.29 59.46 69.63
N GLU A 91 19.82 60.50 68.91
CA GLU A 91 19.57 60.48 67.46
C GLU A 91 20.79 60.12 66.59
N ASP A 92 22.00 60.23 67.17
CA ASP A 92 23.27 59.97 66.51
C ASP A 92 23.89 58.60 66.78
N SER A 93 23.20 57.72 67.52
CA SER A 93 23.68 56.36 67.74
C SER A 93 23.85 55.62 66.39
N PRO A 94 24.97 54.91 66.17
CA PRO A 94 25.21 54.16 64.93
C PRO A 94 24.07 53.16 64.61
N GLU A 95 23.38 52.67 65.64
CA GLU A 95 22.21 51.78 65.49
C GLU A 95 21.02 52.45 64.81
N VAL A 96 20.78 53.74 65.09
CA VAL A 96 19.70 54.53 64.46
C VAL A 96 20.00 54.77 62.97
N LYS A 97 21.27 55.00 62.63
CA LYS A 97 21.72 55.16 61.23
C LYS A 97 21.58 53.87 60.44
N GLU A 98 21.95 52.73 61.04
CA GLU A 98 21.77 51.42 60.43
C GLU A 98 20.28 51.08 60.23
N TRP A 99 19.43 51.36 61.22
CA TRP A 99 17.99 51.16 61.10
C TRP A 99 17.37 52.00 59.98
N LYS A 100 17.74 53.29 59.87
CA LYS A 100 17.30 54.18 58.78
C LYS A 100 17.74 53.63 57.41
N SER A 101 18.97 53.13 57.28
CA SER A 101 19.47 52.52 56.04
C SER A 101 18.71 51.23 55.68
N ARG A 102 18.45 50.35 56.66
CA ARG A 102 17.64 49.13 56.46
C ARG A 102 16.20 49.46 56.07
N ALA A 103 15.60 50.48 56.66
CA ALA A 103 14.26 50.94 56.31
C ALA A 103 14.18 51.45 54.86
N GLN A 104 15.16 52.24 54.42
CA GLN A 104 15.26 52.71 53.03
C GLN A 104 15.48 51.54 52.05
N ALA A 105 16.36 50.58 52.39
CA ALA A 105 16.57 49.39 51.58
C ALA A 105 15.29 48.54 51.47
N ALA A 106 14.54 48.40 52.57
CA ALA A 106 13.25 47.71 52.58
C ALA A 106 12.19 48.42 51.72
N GLU A 107 12.13 49.76 51.75
CA GLU A 107 11.23 50.53 50.89
C GLU A 107 11.59 50.35 49.41
N HIS A 108 12.88 50.42 49.06
CA HIS A 108 13.35 50.18 47.70
C HIS A 108 13.01 48.75 47.23
N ALA A 109 13.19 47.74 48.09
CA ALA A 109 12.80 46.36 47.79
C ALA A 109 11.29 46.21 47.57
N ARG A 110 10.45 46.92 48.35
CA ARG A 110 8.99 46.97 48.13
C ARG A 110 8.64 47.56 46.77
N ARG A 111 9.24 48.69 46.39
CA ARG A 111 9.02 49.32 45.07
C ARG A 111 9.44 48.42 43.91
N ILE A 112 10.56 47.69 44.04
CA ILE A 112 10.96 46.69 43.03
C ILE A 112 9.96 45.55 42.95
N SER A 113 9.52 45.02 44.09
CA SER A 113 8.54 43.93 44.15
C SER A 113 7.19 44.35 43.54
N GLU A 114 6.75 45.59 43.77
CA GLU A 114 5.52 46.14 43.21
C GLU A 114 5.64 46.28 41.69
N LYS A 115 6.71 46.90 41.17
CA LYS A 115 6.98 46.99 39.73
C LYS A 115 7.04 45.61 39.07
N SER A 116 7.67 44.63 39.72
CA SER A 116 7.72 43.25 39.23
C SER A 116 6.33 42.60 39.21
N ALA A 117 5.50 42.86 40.23
CA ALA A 117 4.12 42.36 40.27
C ALA A 117 3.26 42.98 39.15
N GLU A 118 3.36 44.29 38.94
CA GLU A 118 2.69 45.00 37.84
C GLU A 118 3.10 44.45 36.48
N GLU A 119 4.39 44.21 36.27
CA GLU A 119 4.89 43.63 35.02
C GLU A 119 4.34 42.21 34.79
N ARG A 120 4.26 41.37 35.84
CA ARG A 120 3.63 40.04 35.74
C ARG A 120 2.16 40.13 35.34
N VAL A 121 1.40 41.05 35.94
CA VAL A 121 -0.01 41.27 35.59
C VAL A 121 -0.15 41.72 34.13
N ARG A 122 0.73 42.62 33.67
CA ARG A 122 0.75 43.07 32.27
C ARG A 122 1.05 41.93 31.30
N ARG A 123 2.02 41.06 31.62
CA ARG A 123 2.34 39.88 30.80
C ARG A 123 1.19 38.88 30.77
N HIS A 124 0.54 38.63 31.91
CA HIS A 124 -0.63 37.74 31.98
C HIS A 124 -1.79 38.26 31.13
N LYS A 125 -2.10 39.56 31.25
CA LYS A 125 -3.17 40.20 30.46
C LYS A 125 -2.88 40.13 28.96
N SER A 126 -1.63 40.36 28.55
CA SER A 126 -1.22 40.22 27.15
C SER A 126 -1.34 38.78 26.65
N ALA A 127 -0.91 37.80 27.46
CA ALA A 127 -1.02 36.38 27.11
C ALA A 127 -2.50 35.94 26.99
N GLU A 128 -3.37 36.39 27.90
CA GLU A 128 -4.80 36.10 27.85
C GLU A 128 -5.46 36.71 26.60
N GLN A 129 -5.09 37.94 26.22
CA GLN A 129 -5.55 38.55 24.97
C GLN A 129 -5.07 37.77 23.73
N SER A 130 -3.82 37.31 23.73
CA SER A 130 -3.27 36.49 22.65
C SER A 130 -4.01 35.15 22.52
N LEU A 131 -4.24 34.45 23.63
CA LEU A 131 -4.98 33.18 23.63
C LEU A 131 -6.44 33.37 23.21
N LYS A 132 -7.06 34.49 23.60
CA LYS A 132 -8.42 34.82 23.16
C LYS A 132 -8.46 35.04 21.64
N ALA A 133 -7.52 35.79 21.09
CA ALA A 133 -7.42 36.01 19.65
C ALA A 133 -7.16 34.70 18.88
N GLU A 134 -6.27 33.84 19.38
CA GLU A 134 -6.00 32.52 18.81
C GLU A 134 -7.25 31.62 18.84
N SER A 135 -7.98 31.59 19.96
CA SER A 135 -9.22 30.81 20.09
C SER A 135 -10.31 31.28 19.13
N GLU A 136 -10.38 32.58 18.84
CA GLU A 136 -11.31 33.13 17.86
C GLU A 136 -10.88 32.77 16.43
N GLY A 137 -9.58 32.81 16.13
CA GLY A 137 -9.03 32.36 14.85
C GLY A 137 -9.36 30.89 14.57
N LEU A 138 -9.10 30.00 15.53
CA LEU A 138 -9.42 28.58 15.41
C LEU A 138 -10.92 28.30 15.26
N ARG A 139 -11.78 29.12 15.88
CA ARG A 139 -13.24 29.01 15.69
C ARG A 139 -13.67 29.38 14.28
N LYS A 140 -13.07 30.43 13.69
CA LYS A 140 -13.33 30.82 12.29
C LYS A 140 -12.86 29.74 11.32
N GLU A 141 -11.64 29.21 11.51
CA GLU A 141 -11.09 28.15 10.68
C GLU A 141 -11.93 26.86 10.75
N ASN A 142 -12.35 26.43 11.94
CA ASN A 142 -13.23 25.27 12.09
C ASN A 142 -14.58 25.47 11.40
N LYS A 143 -15.14 26.68 11.43
CA LYS A 143 -16.38 27.00 10.71
C LYS A 143 -16.19 26.85 9.20
N GLU A 144 -15.12 27.43 8.65
CA GLU A 144 -14.80 27.31 7.22
C GLU A 144 -14.54 25.86 6.78
N LEU A 145 -13.89 25.06 7.62
CA LEU A 145 -13.66 23.64 7.33
C LEU A 145 -14.97 22.85 7.28
N ARG A 146 -15.90 23.08 8.22
CA ARG A 146 -17.24 22.46 8.19
C ARG A 146 -18.04 22.86 6.95
N GLU A 147 -17.95 24.12 6.52
CA GLU A 147 -18.59 24.58 5.28
C GLU A 147 -17.96 23.94 4.02
N LYS A 148 -16.63 23.73 4.01
CA LYS A 148 -15.95 23.00 2.93
C LYS A 148 -16.34 21.52 2.89
N GLU A 149 -16.44 20.88 4.05
CA GLU A 149 -16.83 19.47 4.19
C GLU A 149 -18.25 19.23 3.67
N THR A 150 -19.21 20.06 4.10
CA THR A 150 -20.60 19.98 3.62
C THR A 150 -20.71 20.22 2.10
N ARG A 151 -19.93 21.14 1.54
CA ARG A 151 -19.87 21.37 0.10
C ARG A 151 -19.29 20.18 -0.67
N MET A 152 -18.26 19.54 -0.13
CA MET A 152 -17.65 18.35 -0.74
C MET A 152 -18.59 17.14 -0.67
N ALA A 153 -19.28 16.94 0.46
CA ALA A 153 -20.31 15.92 0.61
C ALA A 153 -21.43 16.08 -0.42
N ALA A 154 -21.99 17.30 -0.56
CA ALA A 154 -23.02 17.58 -1.55
C ALA A 154 -22.54 17.37 -3.01
N ARG A 155 -21.25 17.56 -3.29
CA ARG A 155 -20.66 17.27 -4.61
C ARG A 155 -20.52 15.76 -4.85
N ALA A 156 -20.12 15.01 -3.83
CA ALA A 156 -20.02 13.55 -3.90
C ALA A 156 -21.41 12.93 -4.16
N ASP A 157 -22.45 13.36 -3.43
CA ASP A 157 -23.82 12.89 -3.63
C ASP A 157 -24.34 13.16 -5.05
N LYS A 158 -24.03 14.34 -5.61
CA LYS A 158 -24.39 14.68 -6.99
C LYS A 158 -23.64 13.80 -8.00
N ALA A 159 -22.36 13.52 -7.76
CA ALA A 159 -21.56 12.66 -8.63
C ALA A 159 -22.05 11.20 -8.58
N GLU A 160 -22.39 10.69 -7.39
CA GLU A 160 -22.95 9.35 -7.23
C GLU A 160 -24.29 9.21 -7.93
N LYS A 161 -25.21 10.18 -7.76
CA LYS A 161 -26.48 10.21 -8.47
C LYS A 161 -26.30 10.30 -9.99
N ALA A 162 -25.30 11.05 -10.47
CA ALA A 162 -24.98 11.13 -11.89
C ALA A 162 -24.45 9.79 -12.43
N LEU A 163 -23.58 9.11 -11.68
CA LEU A 163 -23.08 7.77 -12.04
C LEU A 163 -24.19 6.71 -12.02
N ALA A 164 -25.06 6.73 -11.01
CA ALA A 164 -26.22 5.84 -10.96
C ALA A 164 -27.20 6.08 -12.12
N LYS A 165 -27.43 7.36 -12.47
CA LYS A 165 -28.23 7.72 -13.65
C LYS A 165 -27.55 7.26 -14.94
N ALA A 166 -26.23 7.46 -15.09
CA ALA A 166 -25.49 7.00 -16.26
C ALA A 166 -25.46 5.46 -16.39
N ALA A 167 -25.40 4.74 -15.27
CA ALA A 167 -25.47 3.28 -15.25
C ALA A 167 -26.85 2.74 -15.65
N THR A 168 -27.92 3.47 -15.34
CA THR A 168 -29.30 3.10 -15.68
C THR A 168 -29.75 3.61 -17.05
N SER A 169 -29.21 4.74 -17.51
CA SER A 169 -29.46 5.32 -18.83
C SER A 169 -28.41 4.94 -19.87
N GLY A 170 -27.50 4.02 -19.54
CA GLY A 170 -26.64 3.35 -20.50
C GLY A 170 -27.51 2.66 -21.53
N SER A 171 -27.73 3.36 -22.63
CA SER A 171 -28.43 2.85 -23.81
C SER A 171 -27.76 1.55 -24.21
N GLY A 172 -28.42 0.44 -23.91
CA GLY A 172 -28.96 -0.54 -24.87
C GLY A 172 -28.14 -1.02 -26.07
N ASP A 173 -27.07 -0.34 -26.49
CA ASP A 173 -26.02 -0.95 -27.31
C ASP A 173 -25.20 -1.82 -26.36
N GLY A 174 -25.79 -2.95 -26.00
CA GLY A 174 -25.06 -4.02 -25.33
C GLY A 174 -23.78 -4.26 -26.12
N VAL A 175 -22.65 -4.30 -25.41
CA VAL A 175 -21.38 -4.72 -26.02
C VAL A 175 -21.66 -6.04 -26.73
N ASP A 176 -21.48 -6.04 -28.05
CA ASP A 176 -21.68 -7.22 -28.86
C ASP A 176 -20.73 -8.31 -28.34
N MET A 177 -21.32 -9.31 -27.69
CA MET A 177 -20.56 -10.37 -27.04
C MET A 177 -19.80 -11.21 -28.07
N GLU A 178 -20.29 -11.28 -29.31
CA GLU A 178 -19.65 -12.00 -30.40
C GLU A 178 -18.38 -11.27 -30.87
N ALA A 179 -18.46 -9.96 -31.09
CA ALA A 179 -17.29 -9.13 -31.41
C ALA A 179 -16.23 -9.14 -30.29
N LEU A 180 -16.68 -9.18 -29.03
CA LEU A 180 -15.78 -9.28 -27.90
C LEU A 180 -15.11 -10.66 -27.82
N GLU A 181 -15.83 -11.74 -28.12
CA GLU A 181 -15.29 -13.10 -28.15
C GLU A 181 -14.22 -13.27 -29.23
N GLU A 182 -14.42 -12.67 -30.40
CA GLU A 182 -13.40 -12.61 -31.46
C GLU A 182 -12.12 -11.90 -30.97
N SER A 183 -12.26 -10.78 -30.25
CA SER A 183 -11.11 -10.01 -29.74
C SER A 183 -10.28 -10.73 -28.67
N VAL A 184 -10.84 -11.72 -27.98
CA VAL A 184 -10.13 -12.52 -26.95
C VAL A 184 -9.74 -13.91 -27.43
N SER A 185 -9.91 -14.18 -28.72
CA SER A 185 -9.50 -15.43 -29.36
C SER A 185 -8.05 -15.35 -29.81
N CYS A 186 -7.31 -16.45 -29.64
CA CYS A 186 -5.91 -16.54 -30.03
C CYS A 186 -5.78 -16.59 -31.55
N GLU A 187 -4.97 -15.75 -32.18
CA GLU A 187 -4.80 -15.79 -33.65
C GLU A 187 -4.15 -17.09 -34.18
N ILE A 188 -3.52 -17.90 -33.31
CA ILE A 188 -2.90 -19.17 -33.70
C ILE A 188 -3.92 -20.33 -33.67
N CYS A 189 -4.62 -20.51 -32.55
CA CYS A 189 -5.55 -21.64 -32.38
C CYS A 189 -7.02 -21.28 -32.59
N GLN A 190 -7.34 -19.98 -32.73
CA GLN A 190 -8.70 -19.43 -32.86
C GLN A 190 -9.63 -19.80 -31.68
N GLU A 191 -9.04 -20.18 -30.55
CA GLU A 191 -9.76 -20.47 -29.30
C GLU A 191 -9.56 -19.34 -28.29
N LYS A 192 -10.49 -19.24 -27.34
CA LYS A 192 -10.47 -18.30 -26.22
C LYS A 192 -9.17 -18.41 -25.39
N MET A 193 -8.51 -17.28 -25.15
CA MET A 193 -7.21 -17.24 -24.48
C MET A 193 -7.30 -17.39 -22.95
N TRP A 194 -7.40 -18.62 -22.43
CA TRP A 194 -7.45 -18.87 -20.98
C TRP A 194 -6.17 -18.51 -20.20
N GLN A 195 -5.03 -18.58 -20.88
CA GLN A 195 -3.72 -18.18 -20.36
C GLN A 195 -3.05 -17.25 -21.39
N PRO A 196 -3.47 -15.97 -21.45
CA PRO A 196 -2.97 -15.03 -22.43
C PRO A 196 -1.59 -14.51 -22.02
N TRP A 197 -0.63 -14.57 -22.94
CA TRP A 197 0.73 -14.04 -22.79
C TRP A 197 1.01 -13.03 -23.89
N MET A 198 1.57 -11.89 -23.49
CA MET A 198 1.88 -10.76 -24.34
C MET A 198 3.37 -10.73 -24.69
N LEU A 199 3.67 -10.45 -25.96
CA LEU A 199 5.02 -10.23 -26.45
C LEU A 199 5.42 -8.76 -26.19
N SER A 200 6.45 -8.53 -25.36
CA SER A 200 6.82 -7.17 -24.91
C SER A 200 7.25 -6.21 -26.02
N GLU A 201 7.73 -6.72 -27.16
CA GLU A 201 8.23 -5.87 -28.26
C GLU A 201 7.13 -5.33 -29.17
N CYS A 202 6.03 -6.06 -29.34
CA CYS A 202 4.97 -5.70 -30.29
C CYS A 202 3.55 -5.68 -29.69
N GLY A 203 3.36 -6.19 -28.47
CA GLY A 203 2.08 -6.17 -27.77
C GLY A 203 1.09 -7.27 -28.18
N HIS A 204 1.36 -8.09 -29.20
CA HIS A 204 0.48 -9.19 -29.57
C HIS A 204 0.35 -10.22 -28.44
N VAL A 205 -0.86 -10.77 -28.30
CA VAL A 205 -1.26 -11.66 -27.21
C VAL A 205 -1.71 -13.00 -27.78
N TYR A 206 -1.26 -14.09 -27.15
CA TYR A 206 -1.61 -15.45 -27.57
C TYR A 206 -1.75 -16.37 -26.34
N CYS A 207 -2.27 -17.58 -26.54
CA CYS A 207 -2.21 -18.63 -25.54
C CYS A 207 -0.76 -19.00 -25.20
N GLN A 208 -0.49 -19.30 -23.91
CA GLN A 208 0.80 -19.82 -23.45
C GLN A 208 1.29 -20.99 -24.31
N LYS A 209 0.42 -21.99 -24.52
CA LYS A 209 0.75 -23.19 -25.28
C LYS A 209 1.15 -22.86 -26.73
N CYS A 210 0.38 -21.99 -27.40
CA CYS A 210 0.66 -21.60 -28.79
C CYS A 210 2.02 -20.92 -28.93
N LEU A 211 2.38 -20.02 -28.01
CA LEU A 211 3.70 -19.39 -28.01
C LEU A 211 4.83 -20.36 -27.69
N THR A 212 4.63 -21.26 -26.72
CA THR A 212 5.62 -22.29 -26.39
C THR A 212 5.87 -23.22 -27.59
N ASP A 213 4.83 -23.63 -28.31
CA ASP A 213 4.95 -24.50 -29.49
C ASP A 213 5.66 -23.77 -30.65
N TRP A 214 5.32 -22.49 -30.86
CA TRP A 214 5.96 -21.63 -31.86
C TRP A 214 7.46 -21.42 -31.59
N PHE A 215 7.82 -21.06 -30.36
CA PHE A 215 9.21 -20.92 -29.95
C PHE A 215 9.93 -22.27 -29.91
N GLY A 216 9.27 -23.35 -29.50
CA GLY A 216 9.77 -24.73 -29.55
C GLY A 216 10.21 -25.13 -30.95
N THR A 217 9.35 -24.89 -31.94
CA THR A 217 9.65 -25.18 -33.36
C THR A 217 10.81 -24.33 -33.87
N THR A 218 10.83 -23.04 -33.54
CA THR A 218 11.92 -22.12 -33.93
C THR A 218 13.25 -22.54 -33.32
N HIS A 219 13.23 -22.92 -32.04
CA HIS A 219 14.40 -23.39 -31.31
C HIS A 219 14.93 -24.72 -31.87
N ALA A 220 14.06 -25.69 -32.13
CA ALA A 220 14.47 -26.97 -32.72
C ALA A 220 15.15 -26.78 -34.08
N LYS A 221 14.60 -25.94 -34.97
CA LYS A 221 15.22 -25.59 -36.26
C LYS A 221 16.59 -24.94 -36.08
N HIS A 222 16.72 -24.07 -35.07
CA HIS A 222 18.00 -23.44 -34.78
C HIS A 222 19.05 -24.46 -34.32
N LEU A 223 18.68 -25.40 -33.45
CA LEU A 223 19.58 -26.48 -32.99
C LEU A 223 20.01 -27.39 -34.14
N GLU A 224 19.11 -27.70 -35.07
CA GLU A 224 19.43 -28.48 -36.27
C GLU A 224 20.44 -27.75 -37.17
N ALA A 225 20.27 -26.43 -37.35
CA ALA A 225 21.19 -25.61 -38.13
C ALA A 225 22.53 -25.31 -37.42
N HIS A 226 22.58 -25.44 -36.09
CA HIS A 226 23.76 -25.11 -35.28
C HIS A 226 24.09 -26.22 -34.27
N PRO A 227 24.68 -27.36 -34.72
CA PRO A 227 24.98 -28.50 -33.83
C PRO A 227 25.88 -28.20 -32.63
N GLY A 228 26.66 -27.11 -32.68
CA GLY A 228 27.50 -26.64 -31.58
C GLY A 228 26.85 -25.63 -30.64
N TYR A 229 25.54 -25.37 -30.79
CA TYR A 229 24.81 -24.43 -29.92
C TYR A 229 24.54 -25.08 -28.55
N ASP A 230 25.09 -24.48 -27.48
CA ASP A 230 24.78 -24.87 -26.10
C ASP A 230 23.70 -23.96 -25.51
N VAL A 231 22.54 -24.54 -25.18
CA VAL A 231 21.40 -23.85 -24.55
C VAL A 231 21.77 -23.28 -23.17
N ASN A 232 22.79 -23.83 -22.51
CA ASN A 232 23.25 -23.37 -21.20
C ASN A 232 24.30 -22.26 -21.27
N HIS A 233 24.68 -21.82 -22.47
CA HIS A 233 25.66 -20.74 -22.60
C HIS A 233 25.11 -19.44 -22.01
N ALA A 234 25.96 -18.71 -21.29
CA ALA A 234 25.56 -17.44 -20.70
C ALA A 234 25.11 -16.46 -21.80
N PRO A 235 24.03 -15.69 -21.58
CA PRO A 235 23.59 -14.71 -22.57
C PRO A 235 24.70 -13.68 -22.83
N PRO A 236 24.90 -13.24 -24.10
CA PRO A 236 25.87 -12.20 -24.41
C PRO A 236 25.68 -10.98 -23.52
N LEU A 237 26.80 -10.46 -23.03
CA LEU A 237 26.82 -9.22 -22.29
C LEU A 237 26.53 -8.06 -23.24
N THR A 238 25.51 -7.26 -22.92
CA THR A 238 25.26 -6.01 -23.64
C THR A 238 26.46 -5.07 -23.49
N PRO A 239 26.70 -4.13 -24.44
CA PRO A 239 27.78 -3.16 -24.31
C PRO A 239 27.74 -2.38 -22.99
N ALA A 240 26.53 -2.06 -22.51
CA ALA A 240 26.31 -1.41 -21.22
C ALA A 240 26.69 -2.30 -20.02
N GLN A 241 26.45 -3.61 -20.09
CA GLN A 241 26.91 -4.56 -19.06
C GLN A 241 28.42 -4.73 -19.10
N LEU A 242 29.00 -4.84 -20.29
CA LEU A 242 30.45 -4.96 -20.47
C LEU A 242 31.19 -3.73 -19.92
N ALA A 243 30.65 -2.53 -20.14
CA ALA A 243 31.19 -1.28 -19.63
C ALA A 243 31.19 -1.17 -18.08
N ARG A 244 30.31 -1.92 -17.40
CA ARG A 244 30.26 -1.96 -15.92
C ARG A 244 31.28 -2.93 -15.32
N LEU A 245 31.88 -3.79 -16.12
CA LEU A 245 32.88 -4.75 -15.66
C LEU A 245 34.27 -4.09 -15.56
N PRO A 246 35.11 -4.53 -14.61
CA PRO A 246 36.49 -4.03 -14.49
C PRO A 246 37.25 -4.11 -15.82
N ALA A 247 37.98 -3.04 -16.17
CA ALA A 247 38.66 -2.93 -17.45
C ALA A 247 39.60 -4.12 -17.75
N GLY A 248 40.20 -4.73 -16.73
CA GLY A 248 41.10 -5.88 -16.88
C GLY A 248 40.42 -7.16 -17.38
N ILE A 249 39.10 -7.32 -17.19
CA ILE A 249 38.37 -8.53 -17.60
C ILE A 249 37.61 -8.37 -18.93
N GLN A 250 37.42 -7.13 -19.40
CA GLN A 250 36.69 -6.88 -20.65
C GLN A 250 37.36 -7.52 -21.89
N PRO A 251 38.70 -7.46 -22.08
CA PRO A 251 39.35 -8.10 -23.23
C PRO A 251 39.18 -9.62 -23.22
N PHE A 252 39.25 -10.23 -22.02
CA PHE A 252 39.06 -11.68 -21.86
C PHE A 252 37.65 -12.10 -22.29
N LEU A 253 36.61 -11.37 -21.86
CA LEU A 253 35.23 -11.65 -22.24
C LEU A 253 34.93 -11.38 -23.71
N ALA A 254 35.56 -10.36 -24.30
CA ALA A 254 35.48 -10.07 -25.72
C ALA A 254 36.14 -11.18 -26.57
N MET A 255 37.27 -11.73 -26.12
CA MET A 255 38.02 -12.77 -26.85
C MET A 255 37.38 -14.15 -26.74
N HIS A 256 36.81 -14.50 -25.58
CA HIS A 256 36.23 -15.82 -25.32
C HIS A 256 34.76 -15.97 -25.74
N GLY A 257 34.31 -15.17 -26.70
CA GLY A 257 33.14 -15.53 -27.48
C GLY A 257 31.80 -15.34 -26.78
N ALA A 258 31.69 -14.47 -25.76
CA ALA A 258 30.39 -14.07 -25.21
C ALA A 258 29.41 -13.56 -26.29
N ASN A 259 29.91 -13.16 -27.46
CA ASN A 259 29.14 -12.66 -28.60
C ASN A 259 29.11 -13.60 -29.84
N GLY A 260 29.69 -14.79 -29.77
CA GLY A 260 29.95 -15.62 -30.96
C GLY A 260 28.82 -16.57 -31.37
N HIS A 261 27.99 -17.01 -30.41
CA HIS A 261 26.91 -17.95 -30.72
C HIS A 261 25.69 -17.19 -31.24
N PRO A 262 25.18 -17.51 -32.44
CA PRO A 262 23.98 -16.89 -32.96
C PRO A 262 22.82 -17.21 -32.01
N ARG A 263 22.10 -16.19 -31.55
CA ARG A 263 20.89 -16.41 -30.75
C ARG A 263 19.80 -17.00 -31.64
N VAL A 264 18.94 -17.82 -31.05
CA VAL A 264 17.71 -18.26 -31.70
C VAL A 264 16.86 -17.02 -32.04
N PRO A 265 16.55 -16.75 -33.31
CA PRO A 265 15.74 -15.60 -33.69
C PRO A 265 14.26 -15.95 -33.49
N TYR A 266 13.73 -15.68 -32.28
CA TYR A 266 12.30 -15.79 -32.04
C TYR A 266 11.58 -14.58 -32.65
N SER A 267 10.49 -14.83 -33.38
CA SER A 267 9.68 -13.77 -33.99
C SER A 267 8.22 -13.85 -33.57
N CYS A 268 7.50 -12.73 -33.61
CA CYS A 268 6.05 -12.71 -33.42
C CYS A 268 5.35 -13.48 -34.57
N PRO A 269 4.38 -14.37 -34.27
CA PRO A 269 3.59 -15.08 -35.29
C PRO A 269 2.84 -14.15 -36.27
N THR A 270 2.36 -13.00 -35.79
CA THR A 270 1.52 -12.07 -36.56
C THR A 270 2.36 -11.04 -37.32
N CYS A 271 3.13 -10.20 -36.60
CA CYS A 271 3.88 -9.11 -37.23
C CYS A 271 5.35 -9.43 -37.53
N ARG A 272 5.83 -10.63 -37.17
CA ARG A 272 7.23 -11.07 -37.35
C ARG A 272 8.29 -10.20 -36.65
N ALA A 273 7.90 -9.32 -35.74
CA ALA A 273 8.84 -8.57 -34.91
C ALA A 273 9.73 -9.52 -34.09
N ASP A 274 11.03 -9.21 -34.00
CA ASP A 274 11.99 -9.98 -33.23
C ASP A 274 11.69 -9.89 -31.73
N ILE A 275 11.67 -11.05 -31.05
CA ILE A 275 11.34 -11.17 -29.64
C ILE A 275 12.60 -11.50 -28.86
N THR A 276 13.12 -10.51 -28.15
CA THR A 276 14.35 -10.65 -27.35
C THR A 276 14.09 -10.87 -25.86
N ARG A 277 12.89 -10.53 -25.38
CA ARG A 277 12.45 -10.62 -23.98
C ARG A 277 11.42 -11.73 -23.79
N LYS A 278 11.40 -12.29 -22.57
CA LYS A 278 10.39 -13.28 -22.15
C LYS A 278 8.99 -12.68 -22.27
N PRO A 279 8.01 -13.41 -22.85
CA PRO A 279 6.62 -13.02 -22.79
C PRO A 279 6.16 -12.82 -21.34
N SER A 280 5.21 -11.92 -21.12
CA SER A 280 4.58 -11.67 -19.81
C SER A 280 3.09 -12.00 -19.84
N GLU A 281 2.56 -12.57 -18.75
CA GLU A 281 1.13 -12.87 -18.66
C GLU A 281 0.29 -11.59 -18.73
N ALA A 282 -0.71 -11.57 -19.61
CA ALA A 282 -1.59 -10.42 -19.83
C ALA A 282 -2.80 -10.48 -18.88
N PHE A 283 -2.59 -10.16 -17.60
CA PHE A 283 -3.61 -10.30 -16.55
C PHE A 283 -4.94 -9.59 -16.86
N VAL A 284 -4.90 -8.42 -17.50
CA VAL A 284 -6.12 -7.69 -17.89
C VAL A 284 -6.94 -8.49 -18.91
N VAL A 285 -6.29 -9.03 -19.95
CA VAL A 285 -6.94 -9.87 -20.97
C VAL A 285 -7.51 -11.13 -20.32
N LYS A 286 -6.78 -11.73 -19.36
CA LYS A 286 -7.25 -12.88 -18.59
C LYS A 286 -8.53 -12.57 -17.80
N THR A 287 -8.62 -11.41 -17.16
CA THR A 287 -9.84 -10.98 -16.46
C THR A 287 -11.02 -10.80 -17.42
N ILE A 288 -10.79 -10.22 -18.61
CA ILE A 288 -11.82 -10.07 -19.64
C ILE A 288 -12.31 -11.44 -20.12
N VAL A 289 -11.40 -12.36 -20.43
CA VAL A 289 -11.73 -13.74 -20.83
C VAL A 289 -12.57 -14.45 -19.76
N GLN A 290 -12.20 -14.30 -18.48
CA GLN A 290 -12.95 -14.87 -17.37
C GLN A 290 -14.36 -14.27 -17.26
N LEU A 291 -14.49 -12.95 -17.39
CA LEU A 291 -15.80 -12.29 -17.35
C LEU A 291 -16.71 -12.76 -18.49
N ILE A 292 -16.18 -12.91 -19.70
CA ILE A 292 -16.92 -13.44 -20.85
C ILE A 292 -17.34 -14.89 -20.57
N ALA A 293 -16.41 -15.72 -20.11
CA ALA A 293 -16.70 -17.12 -19.77
C ALA A 293 -17.78 -17.26 -18.70
N ASP A 294 -17.74 -16.42 -17.65
CA ASP A 294 -18.75 -16.43 -16.60
C ASP A 294 -20.13 -16.03 -17.13
N LYS A 295 -20.19 -15.13 -18.12
CA LYS A 295 -21.42 -14.70 -18.79
C LYS A 295 -21.94 -15.75 -19.78
N THR A 296 -21.06 -16.44 -20.51
CA THR A 296 -21.45 -17.50 -21.47
C THR A 296 -21.65 -18.87 -20.81
N GLY A 297 -21.22 -19.04 -19.56
CA GLY A 297 -21.28 -20.30 -18.82
C GLY A 297 -20.19 -21.31 -19.19
N GLU A 298 -19.15 -20.87 -19.89
CA GLU A 298 -17.99 -21.67 -20.24
C GLU A 298 -17.04 -21.85 -19.06
N LYS A 299 -16.31 -22.97 -19.06
CA LYS A 299 -15.33 -23.29 -18.02
C LYS A 299 -13.95 -23.41 -18.63
N ASN A 300 -12.95 -22.93 -17.90
CA ASN A 300 -11.55 -23.07 -18.29
C ASN A 300 -11.20 -24.57 -18.44
N PRO A 301 -10.80 -25.05 -19.63
CA PRO A 301 -10.42 -26.46 -19.86
C PRO A 301 -9.13 -26.83 -19.10
N HIS A 302 -8.32 -25.84 -18.72
CA HIS A 302 -7.06 -25.99 -18.01
C HIS A 302 -7.10 -25.17 -16.72
N PRO A 303 -7.87 -25.60 -15.70
CA PRO A 303 -7.85 -24.91 -14.43
C PRO A 303 -6.42 -24.87 -13.90
N PRO A 304 -5.96 -23.73 -13.34
CA PRO A 304 -4.64 -23.68 -12.75
C PRO A 304 -4.53 -24.79 -11.70
N PRO A 305 -3.37 -25.46 -11.59
CA PRO A 305 -3.18 -26.46 -10.56
C PRO A 305 -3.57 -25.83 -9.22
N PRO A 306 -4.32 -26.55 -8.35
CA PRO A 306 -4.75 -26.01 -7.07
C PRO A 306 -3.51 -25.46 -6.38
N ALA A 307 -3.53 -24.17 -6.04
CA ALA A 307 -2.40 -23.48 -5.45
C ALA A 307 -1.86 -24.38 -4.32
N ALA A 308 -0.63 -24.88 -4.50
CA ALA A 308 -0.06 -25.87 -3.59
C ALA A 308 -0.23 -25.32 -2.17
N ALA A 309 -1.02 -26.02 -1.34
CA ALA A 309 -1.30 -25.57 0.01
C ALA A 309 0.03 -25.19 0.66
N PRO A 310 0.15 -23.99 1.27
CA PRO A 310 1.43 -23.46 1.71
C PRO A 310 2.12 -24.53 2.55
N ALA A 311 3.22 -25.08 2.02
CA ALA A 311 3.91 -26.18 2.66
C ALA A 311 4.20 -25.76 4.10
N ARG A 312 3.59 -26.46 5.06
CA ARG A 312 3.80 -26.19 6.48
C ARG A 312 5.31 -26.31 6.70
N ARG A 313 5.97 -25.17 6.91
CA ARG A 313 7.42 -25.09 7.15
C ARG A 313 7.72 -25.95 8.38
N SER A 314 8.19 -27.18 8.18
CA SER A 314 8.72 -27.98 9.27
C SER A 314 9.97 -27.27 9.78
N ARG A 315 9.96 -26.98 11.08
CA ARG A 315 10.94 -26.09 11.74
C ARG A 315 12.32 -26.73 11.93
N SER A 316 12.56 -27.92 11.36
CA SER A 316 13.76 -28.72 11.65
C SER A 316 14.41 -29.18 10.36
N GLY A 317 15.45 -28.49 9.95
CA GLY A 317 16.34 -28.92 8.86
C GLY A 317 16.77 -27.76 7.96
N LYS A 318 18.08 -27.48 7.94
CA LYS A 318 18.74 -26.70 6.88
C LYS A 318 18.71 -27.50 5.57
N ALA A 319 17.52 -27.70 4.99
CA ALA A 319 17.41 -28.22 3.63
C ALA A 319 17.71 -27.08 2.66
N LYS A 320 18.54 -27.36 1.63
CA LYS A 320 18.78 -26.44 0.52
C LYS A 320 17.43 -26.01 -0.03
N ALA A 321 17.22 -24.70 -0.23
CA ALA A 321 15.98 -24.19 -0.78
C ALA A 321 15.66 -24.93 -2.10
N PRO A 322 14.45 -25.47 -2.27
CA PRO A 322 14.06 -26.08 -3.54
C PRO A 322 14.30 -25.06 -4.65
N VAL A 323 15.00 -25.46 -5.70
CA VAL A 323 15.14 -24.64 -6.91
C VAL A 323 13.71 -24.30 -7.36
N PRO A 324 13.35 -23.01 -7.50
CA PRO A 324 12.02 -22.65 -7.94
C PRO A 324 11.72 -23.34 -9.27
N PRO A 325 10.48 -23.81 -9.48
CA PRO A 325 10.11 -24.46 -10.73
C PRO A 325 10.44 -23.50 -11.88
N SER A 326 11.18 -24.00 -12.87
CA SER A 326 11.53 -23.23 -14.06
C SER A 326 10.26 -22.73 -14.72
N GLY A 327 10.20 -21.43 -15.01
CA GLY A 327 9.09 -20.85 -15.76
C GLY A 327 9.00 -21.44 -17.17
N PRO A 328 7.84 -21.35 -17.82
CA PRO A 328 7.63 -21.91 -19.17
C PRO A 328 8.58 -21.32 -20.23
N TRP A 329 9.17 -20.15 -19.97
CA TRP A 329 10.03 -19.43 -20.89
C TRP A 329 11.53 -19.62 -20.63
N ASP A 330 11.91 -20.28 -19.54
CA ASP A 330 13.31 -20.38 -19.11
C ASP A 330 14.17 -21.19 -20.09
N GLY A 331 13.57 -22.14 -20.81
CA GLY A 331 14.25 -22.92 -21.85
C GLY A 331 14.53 -22.14 -23.15
N PHE A 332 13.91 -20.98 -23.36
CA PHE A 332 14.03 -20.19 -24.58
C PHE A 332 14.89 -18.94 -24.40
N PHE A 333 14.74 -18.26 -23.26
CA PHE A 333 15.37 -16.95 -23.00
C PHE A 333 16.40 -16.99 -21.86
N GLY A 334 16.73 -18.19 -21.35
CA GLY A 334 17.62 -18.38 -20.21
C GLY A 334 16.96 -17.99 -18.87
N ARG A 335 17.68 -18.20 -17.76
CA ARG A 335 17.28 -17.71 -16.43
C ARG A 335 17.71 -16.24 -16.30
N ALA A 336 16.78 -15.37 -15.89
CA ALA A 336 17.08 -13.98 -15.58
C ALA A 336 17.68 -13.88 -14.16
#